data_AF-A0A1T1CYY2-F1
#
_entry.id   AF-A0A1T1CYY2-F1
#
_cell.length_a   1.000
_cell.length_b   1.000
_cell.length_c   1.000
_cell.angle_alpha   90.00
_cell.angle_beta   90.00
_cell.angle_gamma   90.00
#
_symmetry.space_group_name_H-M   'P 1'
#
loop_
_entity.id
_entity.type
_entity.pdbx_description
1 polymer ?
#
loop_
_entity_poly.entity_id
_entity_poly.type
_entity_poly.pdbx_seq_one_letter_code
_entity_poly.pdbx_strand_id
1 'polypeptide(L)'
;MSVGVCQDSGDAETGFGTELGGGLSWMDLQRGISADLKGRILLTHGAEDFQERGMALSFAWDPNPSDRGPSFSVSHALGAAATGGLDALLNPTTIEGLGADDGSSEHQQFATRLAYGFPAFGDRLTVTPSLGLAFSPYSSSTSLRWALTPYAGTGQVDEPWTISLEGQRQEDTTPASLVDYSFKLRFSLLF
;
A
#
# COMPACT_ATOMS: atom_id res chain seq x y z
N MET A 1 -16.50 -11.43 5.54
CA MET A 1 -16.04 -12.31 6.64
C MET A 1 -15.44 -13.54 5.99
N SER A 2 -14.21 -13.87 6.34
CA SER A 2 -13.51 -15.06 5.82
C SER A 2 -12.80 -15.76 6.98
N VAL A 3 -12.70 -17.08 6.86
CA VAL A 3 -12.09 -17.96 7.86
C VAL A 3 -11.04 -18.78 7.14
N GLY A 4 -9.81 -18.81 7.66
CA GLY A 4 -8.67 -19.54 7.11
C GLY A 4 -8.02 -20.43 8.19
N VAL A 5 -7.47 -21.56 7.76
CA VAL A 5 -6.66 -22.45 8.61
C VAL A 5 -5.22 -22.35 8.14
N CYS A 6 -4.30 -22.02 9.05
CA CYS A 6 -2.87 -21.99 8.76
C CYS A 6 -2.20 -23.20 9.44
N GLN A 7 -1.31 -23.87 8.70
CA GLN A 7 -0.47 -24.95 9.22
C GLN A 7 0.98 -24.54 8.99
N ASP A 8 1.70 -24.27 10.07
CA ASP A 8 3.14 -24.04 10.02
C ASP A 8 3.88 -25.36 10.25
N SER A 9 4.93 -25.62 9.45
CA SER A 9 5.81 -26.78 9.60
C SER A 9 7.25 -26.29 9.77
N GLY A 10 7.51 -25.67 10.92
CA GLY A 10 8.83 -25.27 11.40
C GLY A 10 9.29 -26.13 12.58
N ASP A 11 10.57 -26.46 12.61
CA ASP A 11 11.23 -27.59 13.32
C ASP A 11 11.25 -27.52 14.88
N ALA A 12 10.24 -26.94 15.55
CA ALA A 12 10.20 -26.90 17.02
C ALA A 12 8.85 -27.22 17.68
N GLU A 13 7.68 -27.03 17.06
CA GLU A 13 6.39 -27.45 17.62
C GLU A 13 5.29 -27.33 16.54
N THR A 14 4.52 -28.41 16.31
CA THR A 14 3.41 -28.39 15.35
C THR A 14 2.20 -27.67 15.99
N GLY A 15 2.09 -26.36 15.78
CA GLY A 15 0.95 -25.56 16.22
C GLY A 15 -0.15 -25.47 15.16
N PHE A 16 -1.42 -25.64 15.55
CA PHE A 16 -2.57 -25.35 14.69
C PHE A 16 -3.15 -23.97 15.03
N GLY A 17 -3.30 -23.12 14.00
CA GLY A 17 -3.85 -21.77 14.12
C GLY A 17 -5.15 -21.57 13.32
N THR A 18 -6.14 -20.94 13.94
CA THR A 18 -7.35 -20.44 13.27
C THR A 18 -7.24 -18.92 13.10
N GLU A 19 -7.35 -18.45 11.85
CA GLU A 19 -7.40 -17.02 11.55
C GLU A 19 -8.84 -16.58 11.27
N LEU A 20 -9.24 -15.49 11.91
CA LEU A 20 -10.52 -14.80 11.68
C LEU A 20 -10.26 -13.40 11.15
N GLY A 21 -10.88 -13.03 10.03
CA GLY A 21 -10.78 -11.66 9.53
C GLY A 21 -12.04 -11.15 8.85
N GLY A 22 -12.11 -9.83 8.78
CA GLY A 22 -13.24 -9.09 8.24
C GLY A 22 -12.82 -7.69 7.79
N GLY A 23 -13.66 -7.09 6.95
CA GLY A 23 -13.44 -5.73 6.50
C GLY A 23 -14.73 -5.05 6.09
N LEU A 24 -14.68 -3.73 6.07
CA LEU A 24 -15.72 -2.82 5.63
C LEU A 24 -15.13 -1.90 4.57
N SER A 25 -15.85 -1.74 3.47
CA SER A 25 -15.49 -0.85 2.38
C SER A 25 -16.63 0.12 2.13
N TRP A 26 -16.29 1.39 1.96
CA TRP A 26 -17.23 2.46 1.67
C TRP A 26 -16.70 3.30 0.50
N MET A 27 -17.58 3.66 -0.42
CA MET A 27 -17.24 4.47 -1.59
C MET A 27 -18.37 5.44 -1.93
N ASP A 28 -18.02 6.70 -2.13
CA ASP A 28 -18.89 7.76 -2.65
C ASP A 28 -18.32 8.26 -3.98
N LEU A 29 -18.87 7.74 -5.08
CA LEU A 29 -18.44 8.07 -6.44
C LEU A 29 -18.71 9.54 -6.83
N GLN A 30 -19.69 10.20 -6.22
CA GLN A 30 -19.99 11.61 -6.55
C GLN A 30 -18.93 12.54 -5.98
N ARG A 31 -18.30 12.14 -4.86
CA ARG A 31 -17.25 12.91 -4.19
C ARG A 31 -15.85 12.35 -4.47
N GLY A 32 -15.75 11.19 -5.11
CA GLY A 32 -14.49 10.52 -5.39
C GLY A 32 -13.82 9.97 -4.13
N ILE A 33 -14.60 9.67 -3.09
CA ILE A 33 -14.05 9.26 -1.79
C ILE A 33 -14.18 7.74 -1.66
N SER A 34 -13.13 7.08 -1.20
CA SER A 34 -13.19 5.69 -0.74
C SER A 34 -12.51 5.54 0.62
N ALA A 35 -13.03 4.60 1.41
CA ALA A 35 -12.44 4.22 2.68
C ALA A 35 -12.58 2.72 2.89
N ASP A 36 -11.51 2.09 3.37
CA ASP A 36 -11.49 0.68 3.69
C ASP A 36 -10.92 0.48 5.09
N LEU A 37 -11.57 -0.42 5.83
CA LEU A 37 -11.13 -0.89 7.13
C LEU A 37 -11.07 -2.41 7.06
N LYS A 38 -9.91 -3.00 7.33
CA LYS A 38 -9.77 -4.45 7.47
C LYS A 38 -9.10 -4.79 8.80
N GLY A 39 -9.49 -5.93 9.36
CA GLY A 39 -8.92 -6.43 10.60
C GLY A 39 -8.87 -7.96 10.61
N ARG A 40 -7.92 -8.49 11.36
CA ARG A 40 -7.73 -9.92 11.57
C ARG A 40 -7.28 -10.24 12.99
N ILE A 41 -7.53 -11.48 13.38
CA ILE A 41 -7.10 -12.07 14.65
C ILE A 41 -6.63 -13.50 14.34
N LEU A 42 -5.39 -13.82 14.72
CA LEU A 42 -4.87 -15.18 14.69
C LEU A 42 -4.97 -15.78 16.10
N LEU A 43 -5.59 -16.96 16.17
CA LEU A 43 -5.76 -17.74 17.39
C LEU A 43 -4.99 -19.05 17.20
N THR A 44 -4.00 -19.35 18.04
CA THR A 44 -3.30 -20.65 18.00
C THR A 44 -3.71 -21.53 19.18
N HIS A 45 -3.82 -22.84 18.96
CA HIS A 45 -4.11 -23.82 20.01
C HIS A 45 -2.92 -24.76 20.19
N GLY A 46 -2.12 -24.49 21.22
CA GLY A 46 -1.02 -25.34 21.69
C GLY A 46 -0.32 -24.65 22.86
N ALA A 47 -0.21 -25.34 24.00
CA ALA A 47 0.47 -25.08 25.29
C ALA A 47 0.58 -23.64 25.88
N GLU A 48 0.71 -22.60 25.06
CA GLU A 48 0.80 -21.20 25.41
C GLU A 48 -0.34 -20.44 24.71
N ASP A 49 -1.16 -19.70 25.45
CA ASP A 49 -2.28 -18.91 24.91
C ASP A 49 -1.77 -17.74 24.03
N PHE A 50 -1.36 -18.03 22.79
CA PHE A 50 -0.80 -17.04 21.88
C PHE A 50 -1.89 -16.43 20.97
N GLN A 51 -2.06 -15.11 21.10
CA GLN A 51 -3.05 -14.33 20.36
C GLN A 51 -2.39 -13.13 19.64
N GLU A 52 -2.45 -13.13 18.31
CA GLU A 52 -2.05 -11.98 17.49
C GLU A 52 -3.25 -11.26 16.90
N ARG A 53 -3.14 -9.93 16.77
CA ARG A 53 -4.18 -9.06 16.20
C ARG A 53 -3.56 -8.08 15.21
N GLY A 54 -4.26 -7.82 14.11
CA GLY A 54 -3.85 -6.84 13.10
C GLY A 54 -5.04 -6.02 12.59
N MET A 55 -4.80 -4.74 12.30
CA MET A 55 -5.79 -3.81 11.77
C MET A 55 -5.15 -2.89 10.73
N ALA A 56 -5.89 -2.60 9.67
CA ALA A 56 -5.45 -1.74 8.59
C ALA A 56 -6.60 -0.84 8.13
N LEU A 57 -6.28 0.43 7.93
CA LEU A 57 -7.19 1.49 7.50
C LEU A 57 -6.61 2.14 6.24
N SER A 58 -7.46 2.42 5.26
CA SER A 58 -7.11 3.29 4.14
C SER A 58 -8.24 4.25 3.80
N PHE A 59 -7.84 5.41 3.32
CA PHE A 59 -8.73 6.43 2.80
C PHE A 59 -8.11 7.00 1.52
N ALA A 60 -8.92 7.17 0.48
CA ALA A 60 -8.52 7.83 -0.73
C ALA A 60 -9.57 8.85 -1.16
N TRP A 61 -9.07 9.90 -1.79
CA TRP A 61 -9.87 10.95 -2.39
C TRP A 61 -9.32 11.25 -3.78
N ASP A 62 -10.14 11.02 -4.78
CA ASP A 62 -9.91 11.32 -6.18
C ASP A 62 -11.22 11.84 -6.80
N PRO A 63 -11.44 13.17 -6.80
CA PRO A 63 -12.68 13.79 -7.23
C PRO A 63 -12.93 13.65 -8.74
N ASN A 64 -11.93 13.22 -9.52
CA ASN A 64 -12.02 13.11 -10.95
C ASN A 64 -11.21 11.91 -11.45
N PRO A 65 -11.85 10.75 -11.70
CA PRO A 65 -11.18 9.51 -12.08
C PRO A 65 -10.56 9.53 -13.49
N SER A 66 -10.52 10.69 -14.16
CA SER A 66 -9.81 10.88 -15.45
C SER A 66 -8.31 11.18 -15.29
N ASP A 67 -7.74 10.81 -14.14
CA ASP A 67 -6.36 11.09 -13.70
C ASP A 67 -5.99 12.58 -13.59
N ARG A 68 -6.97 13.49 -13.73
CA ARG A 68 -6.74 14.94 -13.75
C ARG A 68 -7.21 15.62 -12.48
N GLY A 69 -6.37 16.51 -11.96
CA GLY A 69 -6.63 17.27 -10.74
C GLY A 69 -5.99 16.63 -9.50
N PRO A 70 -6.35 17.13 -8.31
CA PRO A 70 -5.73 16.69 -7.06
C PRO A 70 -6.23 15.31 -6.65
N SER A 71 -5.33 14.47 -6.17
CA SER A 71 -5.70 13.23 -5.47
C SER A 71 -4.86 13.05 -4.21
N PHE A 72 -5.46 12.34 -3.26
CA PHE A 72 -4.88 12.09 -1.95
C PHE A 72 -5.17 10.67 -1.51
N SER A 73 -4.18 10.01 -0.91
CA SER A 73 -4.39 8.77 -0.20
C SER A 73 -3.62 8.73 1.11
N VAL A 74 -4.19 8.01 2.07
CA VAL A 74 -3.58 7.72 3.35
C VAL A 74 -3.90 6.30 3.75
N SER A 75 -2.92 5.61 4.31
CA SER A 75 -3.07 4.28 4.89
C SER A 75 -2.34 4.18 6.22
N HIS A 76 -2.90 3.38 7.11
CA HIS A 76 -2.35 3.12 8.42
C HIS A 76 -2.58 1.65 8.78
N ALA A 77 -1.52 0.95 9.16
CA ALA A 77 -1.56 -0.45 9.59
C ALA A 77 -0.93 -0.59 10.98
N LEU A 78 -1.50 -1.49 11.78
CA LEU A 78 -1.10 -1.79 13.15
C LEU A 78 -1.17 -3.31 13.38
N GLY A 79 -0.14 -3.89 14.00
CA GLY A 79 -0.13 -5.28 14.46
C GLY A 79 0.77 -6.23 13.68
N ALA A 80 0.82 -7.50 14.11
CA ALA A 80 1.76 -8.50 13.59
C ALA A 80 1.39 -8.96 12.17
N ALA A 81 2.40 -8.98 11.30
CA ALA A 81 2.32 -9.55 9.96
C ALA A 81 2.62 -11.06 10.02
N ALA A 82 1.69 -11.88 10.51
CA ALA A 82 1.78 -13.33 10.32
C ALA A 82 1.83 -13.65 8.81
N THR A 83 2.79 -14.50 8.45
CA THR A 83 3.15 -14.91 7.09
C THR A 83 1.95 -15.58 6.40
N GLY A 84 1.23 -14.81 5.56
CA GLY A 84 0.27 -15.32 4.55
C GLY A 84 -1.20 -15.52 4.98
N GLY A 85 -1.98 -14.45 5.28
CA GLY A 85 -3.42 -14.60 5.57
C GLY A 85 -4.31 -13.34 5.68
N LEU A 86 -5.54 -13.48 5.14
CA LEU A 86 -6.66 -12.55 4.86
C LEU A 86 -6.41 -11.33 3.99
N ASP A 87 -5.38 -11.46 3.15
CA ASP A 87 -4.79 -10.36 2.44
C ASP A 87 -3.37 -10.14 3.02
N ALA A 88 -2.31 -9.72 2.38
CA ALA A 88 -2.43 -8.61 1.49
C ALA A 88 -3.58 -7.64 1.93
N LEU A 89 -3.73 -7.42 3.25
CA LEU A 89 -4.96 -6.95 3.92
C LEU A 89 -5.28 -5.51 3.53
N LEU A 90 -4.29 -4.80 2.99
CA LEU A 90 -4.49 -3.66 2.09
C LEU A 90 -3.37 -3.63 1.02
N ASN A 91 -3.07 -4.74 0.35
CA ASN A 91 -1.98 -4.78 -0.61
C ASN A 91 -2.44 -4.22 -1.97
N PRO A 92 -1.81 -3.18 -2.54
CA PRO A 92 -2.02 -2.85 -3.94
C PRO A 92 -1.01 -3.57 -4.86
N THR A 93 -0.29 -4.58 -4.37
CA THR A 93 1.11 -4.97 -4.69
C THR A 93 2.11 -3.95 -4.16
N THR A 94 2.53 -4.22 -2.92
CA THR A 94 3.73 -3.82 -2.18
C THR A 94 4.04 -2.36 -2.34
N ILE A 95 3.82 -1.52 -1.31
CA ILE A 95 4.27 -0.12 -1.24
C ILE A 95 5.45 0.07 -2.18
N GLU A 96 5.22 0.61 -3.38
CA GLU A 96 5.98 0.26 -4.58
C GLU A 96 7.37 0.91 -4.54
N GLY A 97 8.21 0.41 -3.64
CA GLY A 97 9.59 0.78 -3.39
C GLY A 97 10.02 0.97 -1.93
N LEU A 98 9.16 0.83 -0.93
CA LEU A 98 9.53 1.06 0.48
C LEU A 98 9.79 -0.28 1.16
N GLY A 99 11.04 -0.48 1.61
CA GLY A 99 11.61 -1.77 1.99
C GLY A 99 10.72 -2.60 2.92
N ALA A 100 10.36 -3.79 2.44
CA ALA A 100 10.00 -4.89 3.31
C ALA A 100 11.31 -5.44 3.88
N ASP A 101 11.65 -5.01 5.11
CA ASP A 101 12.65 -5.73 5.90
C ASP A 101 11.91 -6.85 6.65
N ASP A 102 12.41 -8.07 6.46
CA ASP A 102 11.82 -9.31 6.92
C ASP A 102 12.38 -9.62 8.31
N GLY A 103 11.62 -9.31 9.39
CA GLY A 103 11.99 -9.86 10.70
C GLY A 103 11.61 -9.13 12.01
N SER A 104 10.80 -8.07 12.06
CA SER A 104 10.51 -7.39 13.35
C SER A 104 9.02 -7.42 13.76
N SER A 105 8.70 -8.02 14.89
CA SER A 105 7.36 -8.43 15.35
C SER A 105 6.35 -7.32 15.75
N GLU A 106 6.58 -6.04 15.44
CA GLU A 106 5.58 -4.97 15.65
C GLU A 106 5.60 -3.93 14.52
N HIS A 107 4.65 -4.04 13.58
CA HIS A 107 4.60 -3.23 12.37
C HIS A 107 3.48 -2.17 12.46
N GLN A 108 3.74 -1.06 13.16
CA GLN A 108 2.97 0.15 12.91
C GLN A 108 3.50 0.79 11.62
N GLN A 109 2.63 1.07 10.65
CA GLN A 109 3.04 1.68 9.39
C GLN A 109 2.02 2.73 8.98
N PHE A 110 2.49 3.94 8.70
CA PHE A 110 1.69 5.01 8.14
C PHE A 110 2.24 5.37 6.77
N ALA A 111 1.37 5.54 5.77
CA ALA A 111 1.76 6.06 4.48
C ALA A 111 0.74 7.08 3.98
N THR A 112 1.22 8.08 3.27
CA THR A 112 0.38 9.07 2.61
C THR A 112 0.96 9.48 1.28
N ARG A 113 0.08 9.80 0.32
CA ARG A 113 0.46 10.31 -0.99
C ARG A 113 -0.44 11.45 -1.39
N LEU A 114 0.18 12.51 -1.88
CA LEU A 114 -0.47 13.65 -2.53
C LEU A 114 -0.06 13.64 -4.00
N ALA A 115 -1.00 13.81 -4.91
CA ALA A 115 -0.71 13.89 -6.34
C ALA A 115 -1.57 14.95 -7.01
N TYR A 116 -1.12 15.42 -8.17
CA TYR A 116 -1.90 16.35 -8.98
C TYR A 116 -1.67 16.07 -10.46
N GLY A 117 -2.72 15.69 -11.18
CA GLY A 117 -2.66 15.43 -12.62
C GLY A 117 -2.86 16.70 -13.46
N PHE A 118 -1.88 17.02 -14.31
CA PHE A 118 -1.90 18.15 -15.23
C PHE A 118 -2.10 17.68 -16.67
N PRO A 119 -2.92 18.36 -17.49
CA PRO A 119 -2.95 18.10 -18.92
C PRO A 119 -1.62 18.52 -19.57
N ALA A 120 -1.11 17.69 -20.46
CA ALA A 120 0.13 17.91 -21.20
C ALA A 120 0.00 17.48 -22.67
N PHE A 121 0.95 17.91 -23.50
CA PHE A 121 1.05 17.50 -24.92
C PHE A 121 -0.25 17.69 -25.73
N GLY A 122 -0.87 18.87 -25.61
CA GLY A 122 -2.11 19.20 -26.32
C GLY A 122 -3.32 18.43 -25.79
N ASP A 123 -3.40 18.26 -24.47
CA ASP A 123 -4.50 17.58 -23.76
C ASP A 123 -4.59 16.06 -24.01
N ARG A 124 -3.56 15.48 -24.64
CA ARG A 124 -3.52 14.04 -24.97
C ARG A 124 -2.93 13.18 -23.88
N LEU A 125 -2.10 13.77 -23.02
CA LEU A 125 -1.44 13.07 -21.92
C LEU A 125 -1.74 13.80 -20.60
N THR A 126 -1.64 13.06 -19.51
CA THR A 126 -1.68 13.59 -18.16
C THR A 126 -0.32 13.36 -17.50
N VAL A 127 0.26 14.43 -16.96
CA VAL A 127 1.49 14.38 -16.14
C VAL A 127 1.08 14.51 -14.68
N THR A 128 1.45 13.53 -13.87
CA THR A 128 1.04 13.47 -12.47
C THR A 128 2.27 13.43 -11.56
N PRO A 129 2.79 14.58 -11.11
CA PRO A 129 3.68 14.64 -9.95
C PRO A 129 2.96 14.16 -8.69
N SER A 130 3.69 13.48 -7.84
CA SER A 130 3.19 12.96 -6.56
C SER A 130 4.28 12.93 -5.50
N LEU A 131 3.92 13.30 -4.28
CA LEU A 131 4.77 13.25 -3.09
C LEU A 131 4.23 12.16 -2.16
N GLY A 132 5.08 11.22 -1.80
CA GLY A 132 4.79 10.16 -0.84
C GLY A 132 5.58 10.34 0.46
N LEU A 133 4.94 10.08 1.59
CA LEU A 133 5.58 9.97 2.89
C LEU A 133 5.18 8.63 3.52
N ALA A 134 6.14 7.94 4.11
CA ALA A 134 5.88 6.72 4.86
C ALA A 134 6.70 6.71 6.16
N PHE A 135 6.09 6.22 7.23
CA PHE A 135 6.68 6.13 8.55
C PHE A 135 6.43 4.75 9.14
N SER A 136 7.46 4.21 9.76
CA SER A 136 7.44 3.04 10.63
C SER A 136 8.15 3.40 11.95
N PRO A 137 8.07 2.56 13.00
CA PRO A 137 8.81 2.78 14.25
C PRO A 137 10.31 2.97 14.05
N TYR A 138 10.86 2.35 12.99
CA TYR A 138 12.30 2.26 12.78
C TYR A 138 12.80 3.02 11.56
N SER A 139 11.89 3.44 10.67
CA SER A 139 12.27 4.09 9.42
C SER A 139 11.27 5.15 9.00
N SER A 140 11.75 6.14 8.27
CA SER A 140 10.95 7.12 7.58
C SER A 140 11.40 7.19 6.13
N SER A 141 10.47 7.47 5.23
CA SER A 141 10.82 7.62 3.84
C SER A 141 9.97 8.68 3.16
N THR A 142 10.62 9.38 2.24
CA THR A 142 10.02 10.37 1.36
C THR A 142 10.23 9.91 -0.08
N SER A 143 9.17 9.92 -0.89
CA SER A 143 9.27 9.64 -2.32
C SER A 143 8.64 10.74 -3.16
N LEU A 144 9.22 10.95 -4.34
CA LEU A 144 8.75 11.90 -5.33
C LEU A 144 8.64 11.13 -6.65
N ARG A 145 7.41 11.05 -7.18
CA ARG A 145 7.13 10.29 -8.39
C ARG A 145 6.43 11.16 -9.42
N TRP A 146 6.85 11.03 -10.67
CA TRP A 146 6.16 11.60 -11.83
C TRP A 146 5.66 10.46 -12.69
N ALA A 147 4.36 10.45 -12.97
CA ALA A 147 3.76 9.54 -13.92
C ALA A 147 3.29 10.29 -15.17
N LEU A 148 3.34 9.62 -16.31
CA LEU A 148 2.81 10.07 -17.58
C LEU A 148 1.86 8.98 -18.09
N THR A 149 0.60 9.36 -18.30
CA THR A 149 -0.46 8.47 -18.79
C THR A 149 -1.18 9.11 -19.98
N PRO A 150 -1.67 8.31 -20.95
CA PRO A 150 -2.61 8.77 -21.95
C PRO A 150 -3.87 9.32 -21.30
N TYR A 151 -4.32 10.46 -21.79
CA TYR A 151 -5.64 10.95 -21.42
C TYR A 151 -6.70 10.22 -22.23
N ALA A 152 -7.44 9.35 -21.55
CA ALA A 152 -8.68 8.82 -22.07
C ALA A 152 -9.78 9.89 -21.92
N GLY A 153 -10.03 10.66 -22.97
CA GLY A 153 -11.24 11.50 -23.04
C GLY A 153 -12.52 10.64 -23.08
N THR A 154 -13.61 11.18 -23.62
CA THR A 154 -14.86 10.42 -23.89
C THR A 154 -14.73 9.41 -25.05
N GLY A 155 -13.51 9.07 -25.46
CA GLY A 155 -13.20 8.17 -26.56
C GLY A 155 -12.22 7.10 -26.09
N GLN A 156 -12.55 5.86 -26.43
CA GLN A 156 -11.80 4.64 -26.11
C GLN A 156 -10.31 4.81 -26.42
N VAL A 157 -9.49 4.76 -25.37
CA VAL A 157 -8.04 4.54 -25.50
C VAL A 157 -7.88 3.03 -25.57
N ASP A 158 -7.46 2.52 -26.72
CA ASP A 158 -7.43 1.07 -26.97
C ASP A 158 -6.43 0.34 -26.05
N GLU A 159 -5.38 0.99 -25.53
CA GLU A 159 -4.48 0.42 -24.53
C GLU A 159 -3.89 1.51 -23.60
N PRO A 160 -4.23 1.55 -22.31
CA PRO A 160 -3.61 2.47 -21.37
C PRO A 160 -2.17 2.03 -21.07
N TRP A 161 -1.23 2.97 -21.18
CA TRP A 161 0.16 2.79 -20.79
C TRP A 161 0.56 3.80 -19.72
N THR A 162 1.55 3.45 -18.90
CA THR A 162 2.08 4.36 -17.88
C THR A 162 3.60 4.34 -17.92
N ILE A 163 4.20 5.52 -17.96
CA ILE A 163 5.64 5.71 -17.69
C ILE A 163 5.74 6.43 -16.37
N SER A 164 6.52 5.92 -15.42
CA SER A 164 6.75 6.62 -14.17
C SER A 164 8.21 6.61 -13.73
N LEU A 165 8.64 7.73 -13.17
CA LEU A 165 9.93 7.92 -12.54
C LEU A 165 9.71 8.24 -11.07
N GLU A 166 10.36 7.51 -10.18
CA GLU A 166 10.29 7.70 -8.73
C GLU A 166 11.69 7.83 -8.15
N GLY A 167 11.92 8.91 -7.41
CA GLY A 167 13.05 9.05 -6.50
C GLY A 167 12.57 8.84 -5.07
N GLN A 168 13.35 8.15 -4.26
CA GLN A 168 13.02 7.85 -2.88
C GLN A 168 14.24 8.04 -1.99
N ARG A 169 13.98 8.57 -0.80
CA ARG A 169 14.94 8.74 0.28
C ARG A 169 14.39 8.07 1.53
N GLN A 170 15.14 7.12 2.06
CA GLN A 170 14.79 6.38 3.28
C GLN A 170 15.84 6.65 4.36
N GLU A 171 15.37 6.84 5.59
CA GLU A 171 16.18 7.03 6.79
C GLU A 171 15.74 6.06 7.87
N ASP A 172 16.70 5.36 8.47
CA ASP A 172 16.42 4.56 9.66
C ASP A 172 16.70 5.38 10.92
N THR A 173 15.95 5.15 11.99
CA THR A 173 16.03 5.90 13.26
C THR A 173 17.25 5.54 14.12
N THR A 174 18.06 4.56 13.70
CA THR A 174 19.29 4.18 14.39
C THR A 174 20.38 5.24 14.17
N PRO A 175 21.04 5.77 15.21
CA PRO A 175 21.94 6.92 15.12
C PRO A 175 23.21 6.75 14.24
N ALA A 176 23.46 5.55 13.71
CA ALA A 176 24.58 5.23 12.81
C ALA A 176 24.12 4.72 11.43
N SER A 177 22.82 4.77 11.12
CA SER A 177 22.29 4.33 9.83
C SER A 177 22.68 5.31 8.71
N LEU A 178 22.97 4.76 7.54
CA LEU A 178 23.14 5.55 6.32
C LEU A 178 21.77 5.92 5.76
N VAL A 179 21.65 7.11 5.20
CA VAL A 179 20.47 7.49 4.41
C VAL A 179 20.54 6.77 3.07
N ASP A 180 19.51 5.99 2.75
CA ASP A 180 19.40 5.30 1.47
C ASP A 180 18.67 6.17 0.44
N TYR A 181 19.17 6.15 -0.80
CA TYR A 181 18.60 6.86 -1.93
C TYR A 181 18.41 5.87 -3.07
N SER A 182 17.18 5.77 -3.58
CA SER A 182 16.87 4.91 -4.71
C SER A 182 16.10 5.66 -5.79
N PHE A 183 16.31 5.22 -7.04
CA PHE A 183 15.59 5.72 -8.21
C PHE A 183 15.02 4.54 -8.99
N LYS A 184 13.75 4.65 -9.37
CA LYS A 184 12.99 3.61 -10.07
C LYS A 184 12.32 4.21 -11.29
N LEU A 185 12.51 3.54 -12.42
CA LEU A 185 11.83 3.84 -13.67
C LEU A 185 10.94 2.65 -14.01
N ARG A 186 9.63 2.89 -14.18
CA ARG A 186 8.65 1.85 -14.50
C ARG A 186 7.92 2.15 -15.80
N PHE A 187 7.69 1.09 -16.56
CA PHE A 187 6.89 1.08 -17.78
C PHE A 187 5.82 0.00 -17.61
N SER A 188 4.56 0.39 -17.80
CA SER A 188 3.41 -0.51 -17.69
C SER A 188 2.57 -0.40 -18.95
N LEU A 189 2.22 -1.56 -19.51
CA LEU A 189 1.41 -1.73 -20.71
C LEU A 189 0.35 -2.77 -20.37
N LEU A 190 -0.92 -2.47 -20.64
CA LEU A 190 -2.00 -3.47 -20.62
C LEU A 190 -2.14 -4.02 -22.04
N PHE A 191 -1.92 -5.34 -22.19
CA PHE A 191 -2.10 -6.10 -23.44
C PHE A 191 -3.36 -6.97 -23.34
#